data_AF-A0A960PH32-F1
#
_entry.id   AF-A0A960PH32-F1
#
_cell.length_a   1.000
_cell.length_b   1.000
_cell.length_c   1.000
_cell.angle_alpha   90.00
_cell.angle_beta   90.00
_cell.angle_gamma   90.00
#
_symmetry.space_group_name_H-M   'P 1'
#
loop_
_entity.id
_entity.type
_entity.pdbx_description
1 polymer ?
#
loop_
_entity_poly.entity_id
_entity_poly.type
_entity_poly.pdbx_seq_one_letter_code
_entity_poly.pdbx_strand_id
1 'polypeptide(L)'
;MKKTEKENNTSNEAKKAGLRRISRKHSLKKGEAKLSDSKVRITINLDADVLEYFKKRAESPNAAPYQTQINAELRKVMGTNSADSLEMTAKSLLQDEEFISALKEKLKAA
;
A
#
# COMPACT_ATOMS: atom_id res chain seq x y z
N MET A 1 19.02 21.43 -0.64
CA MET A 1 18.99 20.62 0.60
C MET A 1 20.06 19.53 0.51
N LYS A 2 21.09 19.57 1.36
CA LYS A 2 22.23 18.63 1.33
C LYS A 2 21.84 17.33 2.07
N LYS A 3 22.02 16.17 1.43
CA LYS A 3 21.88 14.85 2.08
C LYS A 3 22.96 14.72 3.16
N THR A 4 22.57 14.57 4.41
CA THR A 4 23.49 14.25 5.50
C THR A 4 23.88 12.79 5.41
N GLU A 5 25.10 12.52 4.96
CA GLU A 5 25.71 11.20 5.02
C GLU A 5 25.98 10.87 6.49
N LYS A 6 25.18 9.96 7.07
CA LYS A 6 25.50 9.38 8.38
C LYS A 6 26.76 8.54 8.24
N GLU A 7 27.87 9.05 8.75
CA GLU A 7 29.16 8.37 8.79
C GLU A 7 29.07 7.08 9.61
N ASN A 8 29.00 5.95 8.91
CA ASN A 8 29.15 4.64 9.54
C ASN A 8 30.64 4.38 9.79
N ASN A 9 31.14 4.87 10.91
CA ASN A 9 32.54 4.69 11.28
C ASN A 9 32.86 3.20 11.51
N THR A 10 33.59 2.62 10.56
CA THR A 10 34.36 1.38 10.71
C THR A 10 35.43 1.56 11.76
N SER A 11 35.55 0.60 12.68
CA SER A 11 36.63 0.60 13.69
C SER A 11 38.01 0.52 13.01
N ASN A 12 39.03 1.08 13.67
CA ASN A 12 40.40 1.10 13.14
C ASN A 12 40.96 -0.33 12.95
N GLU A 13 40.60 -1.25 13.84
CA GLU A 13 40.98 -2.66 13.74
C GLU A 13 40.36 -3.34 12.50
N ALA A 14 39.08 -3.09 12.21
CA ALA A 14 38.42 -3.62 11.03
C ALA A 14 38.99 -3.02 9.73
N LYS A 15 39.34 -1.72 9.73
CA LYS A 15 40.01 -1.07 8.58
C LYS A 15 41.37 -1.72 8.30
N LYS A 16 42.15 -2.04 9.33
CA LYS A 16 43.46 -2.69 9.20
C LYS A 16 43.34 -4.10 8.60
N ALA A 17 42.22 -4.77 8.82
CA ALA A 17 41.86 -6.05 8.22
C ALA A 17 41.15 -5.94 6.85
N GLY A 18 41.05 -4.73 6.26
CA GLY A 18 40.41 -4.51 4.97
C GLY A 18 38.87 -4.57 4.96
N LEU A 19 38.23 -4.61 6.13
CA LEU A 19 36.78 -4.71 6.27
C LEU A 19 36.12 -3.33 6.33
N ARG A 20 35.00 -3.16 5.62
CA ARG A 20 34.18 -1.93 5.66
C ARG A 20 32.74 -2.20 6.12
N ARG A 21 32.22 -1.35 7.00
CA ARG A 21 30.85 -1.35 7.49
C ARG A 21 29.96 -0.74 6.41
N ILE A 22 29.14 -1.59 5.80
CA ILE A 22 28.15 -1.16 4.80
C ILE A 22 26.90 -0.69 5.56
N SER A 23 26.38 0.50 5.23
CA SER A 23 25.08 0.91 5.73
C SER A 23 24.02 -0.06 5.22
N ARG A 24 23.21 -0.63 6.12
CA ARG A 24 22.04 -1.41 5.70
C ARG A 24 21.05 -0.43 5.07
N LYS A 25 21.14 -0.25 3.75
CA LYS A 25 20.26 0.65 2.98
C LYS A 25 18.77 0.27 3.06
N HIS A 26 18.44 -0.95 3.52
CA HIS A 26 17.08 -1.49 3.54
C HIS A 26 16.56 -1.88 4.94
N SER A 27 17.14 -1.37 6.03
CA SER A 27 16.53 -1.55 7.35
C SER A 27 15.51 -0.44 7.61
N LEU A 28 14.22 -0.78 7.54
CA LEU A 28 13.13 0.08 8.02
C LEU A 28 13.32 0.38 9.51
N LYS A 29 13.07 1.62 9.95
CA LYS A 29 13.10 1.92 11.39
C LYS A 29 11.82 1.41 12.06
N LYS A 30 11.90 1.10 13.35
CA LYS A 30 10.74 0.71 14.17
C LYS A 30 9.67 1.82 14.08
N GLY A 31 8.46 1.47 13.63
CA GLY A 31 7.34 2.40 13.46
C GLY A 31 7.16 2.98 12.04
N GLU A 32 8.12 2.79 11.13
CA GLU A 32 8.00 3.22 9.72
C GLU A 32 7.30 2.17 8.83
N ALA A 33 7.23 0.91 9.28
CA ALA A 33 6.62 -0.18 8.53
C ALA A 33 5.10 -0.16 8.66
N LYS A 34 4.39 0.02 7.54
CA LYS A 34 2.93 -0.16 7.49
C LYS A 34 2.61 -1.61 7.18
N LEU A 35 1.41 -2.07 7.54
CA LEU A 35 0.95 -3.42 7.19
C LEU A 35 0.90 -3.62 5.66
N SER A 36 0.67 -2.55 4.90
CA SER A 36 0.73 -2.52 3.43
C SER A 36 2.10 -2.90 2.86
N ASP A 37 3.16 -2.72 3.65
CA ASP A 37 4.55 -2.94 3.24
C ASP A 37 5.02 -4.36 3.60
N SER A 38 4.22 -5.07 4.39
CA SER A 38 4.48 -6.44 4.81
C SER A 38 3.78 -7.44 3.88
N LYS A 39 4.56 -8.36 3.29
CA LYS A 39 4.02 -9.46 2.48
C LYS A 39 3.96 -10.72 3.34
N VAL A 40 2.74 -11.12 3.71
CA VAL A 40 2.49 -12.35 4.48
C VAL A 40 2.29 -13.52 3.52
N ARG A 41 2.95 -14.65 3.77
CA ARG A 41 2.70 -15.90 3.04
C ARG A 41 1.52 -16.60 3.69
N ILE A 42 0.52 -16.92 2.89
CA ILE A 42 -0.66 -17.69 3.30
C ILE A 42 -0.80 -18.92 2.39
N THR A 43 -1.44 -19.97 2.91
CA THR A 43 -1.88 -21.12 2.13
C THR A 43 -3.38 -21.02 1.98
N ILE A 44 -3.87 -20.92 0.74
CA ILE A 44 -5.30 -20.88 0.40
C ILE A 44 -5.53 -21.81 -0.78
N ASN A 45 -6.72 -22.41 -0.84
CA ASN A 45 -7.18 -23.11 -2.05
C ASN A 45 -7.83 -22.08 -2.97
N LEU A 46 -7.40 -22.07 -4.23
CA LEU A 46 -8.03 -21.29 -5.31
C LEU A 46 -8.50 -22.29 -6.36
N ASP A 47 -9.63 -21.98 -6.99
CA ASP A 47 -10.14 -22.80 -8.07
C ASP A 47 -9.17 -22.83 -9.26
N ALA A 48 -9.12 -23.98 -9.94
CA ALA A 48 -8.13 -24.23 -10.98
C ALA A 48 -8.28 -23.28 -12.18
N ASP A 49 -9.51 -22.94 -12.53
CA ASP A 49 -9.88 -22.01 -13.60
C ASP A 49 -9.43 -20.57 -13.28
N VAL A 50 -9.60 -20.13 -12.04
CA VAL A 50 -9.13 -18.82 -11.55
C VAL A 50 -7.62 -18.74 -11.67
N LEU A 51 -6.90 -19.78 -11.24
CA LEU A 51 -5.45 -19.83 -11.34
C LEU A 51 -5.00 -19.81 -12.81
N GLU A 52 -5.65 -20.58 -13.67
CA GLU A 52 -5.33 -20.65 -15.10
C GLU A 52 -5.58 -19.30 -15.80
N TYR A 53 -6.67 -18.62 -15.49
CA TYR A 53 -6.99 -17.29 -15.99
C TYR A 53 -5.87 -16.28 -15.70
N PHE A 54 -5.42 -16.18 -14.45
CA PHE A 54 -4.36 -15.24 -14.07
C PHE A 54 -2.98 -15.66 -14.61
N LYS A 55 -2.72 -16.95 -14.81
CA LYS A 55 -1.50 -17.44 -15.48
C LYS A 55 -1.44 -16.96 -16.92
N LYS A 56 -2.49 -17.22 -17.71
CA LYS A 56 -2.59 -16.77 -19.12
C LYS A 56 -2.43 -15.25 -19.23
N ARG A 57 -3.06 -14.50 -18.32
CA ARG A 57 -2.95 -13.04 -18.30
C ARG A 57 -1.53 -12.54 -18.00
N ALA A 58 -0.73 -13.30 -17.24
CA ALA A 58 0.65 -12.95 -16.91
C ALA A 58 1.67 -13.33 -18.00
N GLU A 59 1.29 -14.18 -18.96
CA GLU A 59 2.13 -14.56 -20.11
C GLU A 59 2.23 -13.43 -21.16
N SER A 60 1.31 -12.47 -21.13
CA SER A 60 1.33 -11.31 -22.03
C SER A 60 2.57 -10.43 -21.80
N PRO A 61 3.18 -9.88 -22.87
CA PRO A 61 4.29 -8.94 -22.74
C PRO A 61 3.92 -7.74 -21.87
N ASN A 62 4.79 -7.38 -20.93
CA ASN A 62 4.59 -6.30 -19.94
C ASN A 62 3.45 -6.52 -18.92
N ALA A 63 2.87 -7.73 -18.83
CA ALA A 63 1.90 -8.02 -17.80
C ALA A 63 2.56 -8.20 -16.42
N ALA A 64 1.86 -7.76 -15.36
CA ALA A 64 2.30 -8.01 -14.00
C ALA A 64 2.23 -9.52 -13.67
N PRO A 65 3.05 -10.04 -12.75
CA PRO A 65 2.95 -11.43 -12.30
C PRO A 65 1.56 -11.76 -11.74
N TYR A 66 1.09 -13.00 -11.92
CA TYR A 66 -0.26 -13.43 -11.50
C TYR A 66 -0.56 -13.12 -10.02
N GLN A 67 0.43 -13.23 -9.12
CA GLN A 67 0.25 -12.85 -7.72
C GLN A 67 -0.07 -11.35 -7.55
N THR A 68 0.63 -10.48 -8.28
CA THR A 68 0.39 -9.04 -8.24
C THR A 68 -1.01 -8.71 -8.78
N GLN A 69 -1.44 -9.42 -9.82
CA GLN A 69 -2.79 -9.28 -10.38
C GLN A 69 -3.86 -9.70 -9.36
N ILE A 70 -3.74 -10.89 -8.76
CA ILE A 70 -4.67 -11.38 -7.73
C ILE A 70 -4.74 -10.40 -6.56
N ASN A 71 -3.59 -9.95 -6.05
CA ASN A 71 -3.55 -8.99 -4.96
C ASN A 71 -4.15 -7.62 -5.34
N ALA A 72 -4.08 -7.22 -6.62
CA ALA A 72 -4.72 -5.99 -7.08
C ALA A 72 -6.25 -6.13 -7.08
N GLU A 73 -6.79 -7.25 -7.57
CA GLU A 73 -8.24 -7.50 -7.54
C GLU A 73 -8.77 -7.61 -6.10
N LEU A 74 -8.06 -8.30 -5.20
CA LEU A 74 -8.42 -8.34 -3.78
C LEU A 74 -8.44 -6.94 -3.16
N ARG A 75 -7.46 -6.08 -3.51
CA ARG A 75 -7.45 -4.67 -3.05
C ARG A 75 -8.60 -3.86 -3.63
N LYS A 76 -9.02 -4.13 -4.87
CA LYS A 76 -10.21 -3.47 -5.42
C LYS A 76 -11.43 -3.82 -4.60
N VAL A 77 -11.62 -5.08 -4.24
CA VAL A 77 -12.73 -5.51 -3.36
C VAL A 77 -12.67 -4.81 -1.99
N MET A 78 -11.48 -4.70 -1.40
CA MET A 78 -11.29 -3.93 -0.16
C MET A 78 -11.62 -2.45 -0.32
N GLY A 79 -11.26 -1.87 -1.47
CA GLY A 79 -11.49 -0.47 -1.82
C GLY A 79 -12.93 -0.17 -2.19
N THR A 80 -13.64 -1.06 -2.90
CA THR A 80 -15.07 -0.95 -3.20
C THR A 80 -15.88 -0.99 -1.92
N ASN A 81 -15.52 -1.80 -0.92
CA ASN A 81 -16.19 -1.72 0.39
C ASN A 81 -16.01 -0.35 1.07
N SER A 82 -14.93 0.39 0.76
CA SER A 82 -14.68 1.75 1.28
C SER A 82 -15.38 2.82 0.44
N ALA A 83 -15.40 2.69 -0.88
CA ALA A 83 -16.08 3.60 -1.81
C ALA A 83 -17.61 3.42 -1.75
N ASP A 84 -18.10 2.18 -1.65
CA ASP A 84 -19.51 1.87 -1.41
C ASP A 84 -19.95 2.38 -0.03
N SER A 85 -19.08 2.34 0.99
CA SER A 85 -19.38 3.00 2.28
C SER A 85 -19.42 4.52 2.16
N LEU A 86 -18.57 5.13 1.32
CA LEU A 86 -18.59 6.57 1.03
C LEU A 86 -19.80 6.98 0.18
N GLU A 87 -20.20 6.15 -0.79
CA GLU A 87 -21.40 6.38 -1.58
C GLU A 87 -22.67 6.16 -0.77
N MET A 88 -22.71 5.14 0.10
CA MET A 88 -23.83 4.94 1.03
C MET A 88 -23.90 6.08 2.05
N THR A 89 -22.78 6.56 2.58
CA THR A 89 -22.76 7.72 3.49
C THR A 89 -23.09 9.01 2.76
N ALA A 90 -22.62 9.24 1.53
CA ALA A 90 -23.00 10.40 0.74
C ALA A 90 -24.50 10.40 0.39
N LYS A 91 -25.06 9.25 -0.01
CA LYS A 91 -26.51 9.09 -0.25
C LYS A 91 -27.30 9.32 1.04
N SER A 92 -26.80 8.84 2.18
CA SER A 92 -27.42 9.08 3.49
C SER A 92 -27.37 10.56 3.90
N LEU A 93 -26.26 11.25 3.66
CA LEU A 93 -26.11 12.68 3.96
C LEU A 93 -26.97 13.56 3.04
N LEU A 94 -27.21 13.13 1.80
CA LEU A 94 -28.13 13.80 0.88
C LEU A 94 -29.62 13.59 1.21
N GLN A 95 -29.93 12.64 2.11
CA GLN A 95 -31.29 12.42 2.62
C GLN A 95 -31.52 13.10 3.98
N ASP A 96 -30.47 13.65 4.59
CA ASP A 96 -30.52 14.32 5.88
C ASP A 96 -30.83 15.82 5.69
N GLU A 97 -32.06 16.21 6.01
CA GLU A 97 -32.56 17.59 5.89
C GLU A 97 -31.83 18.57 6.82
N GLU A 98 -31.42 18.13 8.02
CA GLU A 98 -30.68 18.99 8.96
C GLU A 98 -29.30 19.30 8.38
N PHE A 99 -28.63 18.28 7.83
CA PHE A 99 -27.34 18.44 7.18
C PHE A 99 -27.41 19.38 5.96
N ILE A 100 -28.42 19.24 5.10
CA ILE A 100 -28.63 20.11 3.93
C ILE A 100 -28.86 21.56 4.36
N SER A 101 -29.66 21.77 5.41
CA SER A 101 -29.93 23.11 5.95
C SER A 101 -28.66 23.79 6.45
N ALA A 102 -27.80 23.06 7.17
CA ALA A 102 -26.53 23.55 7.68
C ALA A 102 -25.53 23.84 6.55
N LEU A 103 -25.49 23.02 5.50
CA LEU A 103 -24.66 23.24 4.32
C LEU A 103 -25.06 24.51 3.56
N LYS A 104 -26.37 24.74 3.42
CA LYS A 104 -26.92 25.92 2.76
C LYS A 104 -26.54 27.21 3.47
N GLU A 105 -26.61 27.23 4.80
CA GLU A 105 -26.20 28.39 5.59
C GLU A 105 -24.69 28.62 5.52
N LYS A 106 -23.89 27.56 5.54
CA LYS A 106 -22.44 27.66 5.38
C LYS A 106 -22.01 28.18 4.01
N LEU A 107 -22.71 27.80 2.94
CA LEU A 107 -22.44 28.28 1.57
C LEU A 107 -22.86 29.73 1.35
N LYS A 108 -23.87 30.24 2.07
CA LYS A 108 -24.23 31.67 2.05
C LYS A 108 -23.25 32.55 2.82
N ALA A 109 -22.58 31.99 3.83
CA ALA A 109 -21.61 32.69 4.66
C ALA A 109 -20.19 32.71 4.05
N ALA A 110 -19.97 32.02 2.94
CA ALA A 110 -18.72 31.98 2.18
C ALA A 110 -18.80 32.91 0.96
#